data_AF-A0A4U0RW15-F1
#
_entry.id   AF-A0A4U0RW15-F1
#
_cell.length_a   1.000
_cell.length_b   1.000
_cell.length_c   1.000
_cell.angle_alpha   90.00
_cell.angle_beta   90.00
_cell.angle_gamma   90.00
#
_symmetry.space_group_name_H-M   'P 1'
#
loop_
_entity.id
_entity.type
_entity.pdbx_description
1 polymer ?
#
loop_
_entity_poly.entity_id
_entity_poly.type
_entity_poly.pdbx_seq_one_letter_code
_entity_poly.pdbx_strand_id
1 'polypeptide(L)'
;MDGPSEAVRSAAERLFDTMTDIMSAGVEAGAYDARDVGRLTLALAATVQGISALVASRRITTPQGEALIDDAITLFLARSSTER
;
A
#
# COMPACT_ATOMS: atom_id res chain seq x y z
N MET A 1 26.98 -9.28 6.64
CA MET A 1 26.54 -9.72 5.30
C MET A 1 25.23 -10.42 5.55
N ASP A 2 24.17 -9.65 5.54
CA ASP A 2 22.83 -10.17 5.82
C ASP A 2 22.47 -11.15 4.71
N GLY A 3 22.07 -12.37 5.08
CA GLY A 3 21.69 -13.38 4.10
C GLY A 3 20.50 -12.87 3.25
N PRO A 4 20.25 -13.46 2.06
CA PRO A 4 19.13 -13.06 1.21
C PRO A 4 17.78 -12.98 1.96
N SER A 5 17.59 -13.83 2.98
CA SER A 5 16.39 -13.83 3.83
C SER A 5 16.28 -12.62 4.77
N GLU A 6 17.40 -12.12 5.28
CA GLU A 6 17.41 -10.98 6.21
C GLU A 6 17.28 -9.65 5.47
N ALA A 7 17.92 -9.54 4.31
CA ALA A 7 17.74 -8.41 3.40
C ALA A 7 16.28 -8.29 2.93
N VAL A 8 15.64 -9.42 2.57
CA VAL A 8 14.22 -9.45 2.20
C VAL A 8 13.32 -9.09 3.37
N ARG A 9 13.59 -9.61 4.58
CA ARG A 9 12.84 -9.24 5.80
C ARG A 9 12.93 -7.74 6.07
N SER A 10 14.12 -7.16 6.07
CA SER A 10 14.32 -5.72 6.28
C SER A 10 13.65 -4.87 5.20
N ALA A 11 13.64 -5.32 3.95
CA ALA A 11 12.91 -4.64 2.88
C ALA A 11 11.39 -4.70 3.09
N ALA A 12 10.88 -5.85 3.54
CA ALA A 12 9.46 -6.02 3.85
C ALA A 12 9.04 -5.15 5.04
N GLU A 13 9.83 -5.11 6.12
CA GLU A 13 9.57 -4.24 7.28
C GLU A 13 9.47 -2.77 6.86
N ARG A 14 10.46 -2.26 6.12
CA ARG A 14 10.43 -0.88 5.59
C ARG A 14 9.22 -0.59 4.70
N LEU A 15 8.78 -1.56 3.90
CA LEU A 15 7.59 -1.41 3.06
C LEU A 15 6.33 -1.29 3.92
N PHE A 16 6.18 -2.15 4.93
CA PHE A 16 5.01 -2.12 5.83
C PHE A 16 5.00 -0.87 6.71
N ASP A 17 6.16 -0.41 7.17
CA ASP A 17 6.28 0.86 7.88
C ASP A 17 5.82 2.02 7.00
N THR A 18 6.30 2.09 5.76
CA THR A 18 5.88 3.12 4.79
C THR A 18 4.37 3.09 4.55
N MET A 19 3.77 1.91 4.39
CA MET A 19 2.32 1.78 4.22
C MET A 19 1.55 2.21 5.48
N THR A 20 2.08 1.90 6.66
CA THR A 20 1.50 2.31 7.95
C THR A 20 1.57 3.82 8.13
N ASP A 21 2.65 4.47 7.71
CA ASP A 21 2.81 5.93 7.76
C ASP A 21 1.80 6.62 6.85
N ILE A 22 1.62 6.12 5.61
CA ILE A 22 0.58 6.61 4.69
C ILE A 22 -0.80 6.50 5.34
N MET A 23 -1.07 5.39 6.03
CA MET A 23 -2.36 5.19 6.68
C MET A 23 -2.54 6.07 7.92
N SER A 24 -1.47 6.26 8.70
CA SER A 24 -1.50 7.12 9.88
C SER A 24 -1.74 8.59 9.51
N ALA A 25 -1.17 9.06 8.39
CA ALA A 25 -1.45 10.39 7.86
C ALA A 25 -2.93 10.58 7.48
N GLY A 26 -3.61 9.53 7.02
CA GLY A 26 -5.05 9.57 6.78
C GLY A 26 -5.88 9.69 8.06
N VAL A 27 -5.43 9.13 9.19
CA VAL A 27 -6.07 9.34 10.49
C VAL A 27 -5.91 10.79 10.94
N GLU A 28 -4.70 11.34 10.85
CA GLU A 28 -4.43 12.75 11.20
C GLU A 28 -5.25 13.72 10.34
N ALA A 29 -5.48 13.38 9.07
CA ALA A 29 -6.34 14.12 8.16
C ALA A 29 -7.85 13.95 8.43
N GLY A 30 -8.24 13.16 9.45
CA GLY A 30 -9.64 12.91 9.82
C GLY A 30 -10.38 12.04 8.82
N ALA A 31 -9.65 11.22 8.06
CA ALA A 31 -10.14 10.53 6.89
C ALA A 31 -10.66 9.11 7.25
N TYR A 32 -10.15 8.49 8.30
CA TYR A 32 -10.72 7.27 8.89
C TYR A 32 -10.29 7.12 10.35
N ASP A 33 -10.91 6.19 11.06
CA ASP A 33 -10.62 5.90 12.48
C ASP A 33 -9.27 5.18 12.62
N ALA A 34 -8.54 5.49 13.69
CA ALA A 34 -7.27 4.86 14.04
C ALA A 34 -7.38 3.32 14.14
N ARG A 35 -8.55 2.80 14.53
CA ARG A 35 -8.81 1.35 14.60
C ARG A 35 -8.73 0.66 13.24
N ASP A 36 -8.91 1.40 12.16
CA ASP A 36 -8.96 0.87 10.79
C ASP A 36 -7.57 0.86 10.11
N VAL A 37 -6.56 1.54 10.68
CA VAL A 37 -5.20 1.66 10.12
C VAL A 37 -4.61 0.30 9.76
N GLY A 38 -4.65 -0.68 10.67
CA GLY A 38 -4.09 -2.00 10.40
C GLY A 38 -4.78 -2.72 9.24
N ARG A 39 -6.11 -2.63 9.16
CA ARG A 39 -6.90 -3.25 8.09
C ARG A 39 -6.66 -2.56 6.75
N LEU A 40 -6.57 -1.23 6.74
CA LEU A 40 -6.30 -0.44 5.54
C LEU A 40 -4.87 -0.64 5.04
N THR A 41 -3.90 -0.75 5.95
CA THR A 41 -2.49 -1.09 5.62
C THR A 41 -2.41 -2.44 4.92
N LEU A 42 -3.10 -3.47 5.44
CA LEU A 42 -3.16 -4.79 4.81
C LEU A 42 -3.87 -4.75 3.45
N ALA A 43 -4.94 -3.97 3.32
CA ALA A 43 -5.66 -3.81 2.05
C ALA A 43 -4.80 -3.12 0.98
N LEU A 44 -4.03 -2.08 1.35
CA LEU A 44 -3.08 -1.43 0.47
C LEU A 44 -1.97 -2.39 0.06
N ALA A 45 -1.39 -3.14 1.01
CA ALA A 45 -0.36 -4.13 0.75
C ALA A 45 -0.84 -5.19 -0.25
N ALA A 46 -2.05 -5.74 -0.05
CA ALA A 46 -2.64 -6.72 -0.95
C ALA A 46 -2.87 -6.15 -2.36
N THR A 47 -3.28 -4.88 -2.46
CA THR A 47 -3.48 -4.18 -3.74
C THR A 47 -2.16 -4.05 -4.50
N VAL A 48 -1.10 -3.55 -3.85
CA VAL A 48 0.23 -3.40 -4.46
C VAL A 48 0.82 -4.75 -4.89
N GLN A 49 0.65 -5.79 -4.07
CA GLN A 49 1.07 -7.15 -4.40
C GLN A 49 0.31 -7.70 -5.62
N GLY A 50 -1.00 -7.49 -5.69
CA GLY A 50 -1.83 -7.87 -6.83
C GLY A 50 -1.37 -7.21 -8.13
N ILE A 51 -1.11 -5.90 -8.11
CA ILE A 51 -0.60 -5.15 -9.25
C ILE A 51 0.77 -5.69 -9.69
N SER A 52 1.68 -5.91 -8.72
CA SER A 52 3.01 -6.48 -8.99
C SER A 52 2.93 -7.85 -9.65
N ALA A 53 1.98 -8.69 -9.24
CA ALA A 53 1.74 -10.00 -9.85
C ALA A 53 1.22 -9.88 -11.30
N LEU A 54 0.38 -8.88 -11.60
CA LEU A 54 -0.07 -8.61 -12.97
C LEU A 54 1.08 -8.16 -13.88
N VAL A 55 1.99 -7.30 -13.38
CA VAL A 55 3.19 -6.88 -14.11
C VAL A 55 4.13 -8.06 -14.34
N ALA A 56 4.44 -8.84 -13.28
CA ALA A 56 5.34 -9.99 -13.36
C ALA A 56 4.83 -11.08 -14.31
N SER A 57 3.50 -11.27 -14.38
CA SER A 57 2.85 -12.19 -15.33
C SER A 57 2.66 -11.61 -16.73
N ARG A 58 3.15 -10.39 -17.01
CA ARG A 58 3.04 -9.67 -18.29
C ARG A 58 1.60 -9.46 -18.76
N ARG A 59 0.64 -9.43 -17.83
CA ARG A 59 -0.77 -9.13 -18.11
C ARG A 59 -1.01 -7.62 -18.28
N ILE A 60 -0.17 -6.81 -17.65
CA ILE A 60 -0.10 -5.36 -17.82
C ILE A 60 1.36 -4.93 -17.97
N THR A 61 1.58 -3.74 -18.53
CA THR A 61 2.91 -3.13 -18.62
C THR A 61 3.32 -2.48 -17.30
N THR A 62 4.61 -2.21 -17.10
CA THR A 62 5.10 -1.48 -15.91
C THR A 62 4.42 -0.11 -15.76
N PRO A 63 4.30 0.74 -16.81
CA PRO A 63 3.59 2.01 -16.68
C PRO A 63 2.11 1.87 -16.31
N GLN A 64 1.43 0.82 -16.77
CA GLN A 64 0.06 0.52 -16.34
C GLN A 64 0.01 0.11 -14.87
N GLY A 65 1.01 -0.62 -14.38
CA GLY A 65 1.14 -0.97 -12.96
C GLY A 65 1.36 0.26 -12.08
N GLU A 66 2.23 1.18 -12.48
CA GLU A 66 2.49 2.44 -11.77
C GLU A 66 1.21 3.27 -11.65
N ALA A 67 0.47 3.46 -12.76
CA ALA A 67 -0.80 4.17 -12.75
C ALA A 67 -1.84 3.54 -11.80
N LEU A 68 -1.93 2.20 -11.76
CA LEU A 68 -2.85 1.50 -10.85
C LEU A 68 -2.46 1.66 -9.37
N ILE A 69 -1.17 1.80 -9.06
CA ILE A 69 -0.71 2.06 -7.69
C ILE A 69 -1.12 3.48 -7.27
N ASP A 70 -0.91 4.46 -8.13
CA ASP A 70 -1.32 5.86 -7.88
C ASP A 70 -2.83 5.98 -7.71
N ASP A 71 -3.61 5.31 -8.56
CA ASP A 71 -5.07 5.24 -8.46
C ASP A 71 -5.50 4.58 -7.15
N ALA A 72 -4.86 3.48 -6.75
CA ALA A 72 -5.17 2.80 -5.50
C ALA A 72 -4.93 3.72 -4.29
N ILE A 73 -3.76 4.35 -4.20
CA ILE A 73 -3.43 5.31 -3.13
C ILE A 73 -4.48 6.43 -3.09
N THR A 74 -4.79 7.01 -4.25
CA THR A 74 -5.80 8.07 -4.37
C THR A 74 -7.17 7.60 -3.87
N LEU A 75 -7.61 6.40 -4.25
CA LEU A 75 -8.90 5.85 -3.84
C LEU A 75 -8.96 5.54 -2.34
N PHE A 76 -7.89 4.99 -1.75
CA PHE A 76 -7.79 4.78 -0.31
C PHE A 76 -7.81 6.10 0.46
N LEU A 77 -7.17 7.15 -0.07
CA LEU A 77 -7.15 8.49 0.49
C LEU A 77 -8.38 9.35 0.15
N ALA A 78 -9.23 8.94 -0.80
CA ALA A 78 -10.44 9.67 -1.21
C ALA A 78 -11.70 9.10 -0.55
N ARG A 79 -11.80 7.77 -0.41
CA ARG A 79 -12.94 7.10 0.26
C ARG A 79 -13.09 7.55 1.71
N SER A 80 -12.01 8.01 2.28
CA SER A 80 -11.86 8.59 3.60
C SER A 80 -12.52 9.99 3.77
N SER A 81 -12.96 10.62 2.67
CA SER A 81 -13.72 11.89 2.71
C SER A 81 -15.24 11.72 2.52
N THR A 82 -15.73 10.54 2.14
CA THR A 82 -17.13 10.34 1.71
C THR A 82 -18.06 9.76 2.79
N GLU A 83 -17.55 9.35 3.95
CA GLU A 83 -18.40 9.03 5.11
C GLU A 83 -18.50 10.26 6.03
N ARG A 84 -19.31 11.24 5.64
CA ARG A 84 -19.68 12.36 6.50
C ARG A 84 -21.19 12.54 6.53
#